data_AF-A2FAF8-F1
#
_entry.id   AF-A2FAF8-F1
#
_cell.length_a   1.000
_cell.length_b   1.000
_cell.length_c   1.000
_cell.angle_alpha   90.00
_cell.angle_beta   90.00
_cell.angle_gamma   90.00
#
_symmetry.space_group_name_H-M   'P 1'
#
loop_
_entity.id
_entity.type
_entity.pdbx_description
1 polymer ?
#
loop_
_entity_poly.entity_id
_entity_poly.type
_entity_poly.pdbx_seq_one_letter_code
_entity_poly.pdbx_strand_id
1 'polypeptide(L)'
;MQFAFDKENIDLIKFLLEKHVMLYYKEENLNYEPKEKNGYNSVFDEIESEVEEEYYENEFDDPKYNFYNVMDSATHTNIEAYKLILENGGQANAKGEYEFKSILDYHASKGHIDIVEILIDHGAKITTTTFEICNDNKCFICLVDKADENFLDSHLDLLVNEDSRPSGFFFYIQDKLIEEIYPDDLIKCLSKALKVKNESVCLYILKNFDIQYKDEFNYFKNDDEHWLINAIEMNSPELVRMLLDIMEKSQLIEHFFDPTDYIQIGRYDKRRRIVPDYYLRAAKQNNTKIVKILIEHKVPINYDSEDFFKNALF
;
A
#
# COMPACT_ATOMS: atom_id res chain seq x y z
N MET A 1 18.20 -16.04 -27.17
CA MET A 1 18.69 -15.46 -25.91
C MET A 1 17.90 -16.00 -24.72
N GLN A 2 16.58 -15.82 -24.67
CA GLN A 2 15.71 -16.32 -23.57
C GLN A 2 16.00 -17.77 -23.13
N PHE A 3 16.04 -18.74 -24.05
CA PHE A 3 16.40 -20.13 -23.69
C PHE A 3 17.76 -20.26 -22.95
N ALA A 4 18.78 -19.49 -23.36
CA ALA A 4 20.09 -19.53 -22.70
C ALA A 4 20.02 -18.93 -21.30
N PHE A 5 19.21 -17.88 -21.13
CA PHE A 5 18.91 -17.24 -19.85
C PHE A 5 18.16 -18.19 -18.92
N ASP A 6 17.04 -18.76 -19.37
CA ASP A 6 16.21 -19.71 -18.59
C ASP A 6 16.95 -20.97 -18.15
N LYS A 7 18.00 -21.37 -18.89
CA LYS A 7 18.86 -22.51 -18.56
C LYS A 7 20.11 -22.11 -17.80
N GLU A 8 20.23 -20.85 -17.41
CA GLU A 8 21.35 -20.30 -16.64
C GLU A 8 22.71 -20.58 -17.31
N ASN A 9 22.72 -20.68 -18.66
CA ASN A 9 23.88 -21.05 -19.44
C ASN A 9 24.70 -19.81 -19.82
N ILE A 10 25.59 -19.41 -18.92
CA ILE A 10 26.41 -18.21 -19.03
C ILE A 10 27.26 -18.17 -20.30
N ASP A 11 27.88 -19.29 -20.69
CA ASP A 11 28.74 -19.33 -21.90
C ASP A 11 27.91 -19.08 -23.17
N LEU A 12 26.71 -19.66 -23.24
CA LEU A 12 25.81 -19.42 -24.36
C LEU A 12 25.26 -17.99 -24.36
N ILE A 13 24.96 -17.41 -23.19
CA ILE A 13 24.56 -16.00 -23.08
C ILE A 13 25.68 -15.10 -23.63
N LYS A 14 26.93 -15.27 -23.16
CA LYS A 14 28.09 -14.50 -23.62
C LYS A 14 28.27 -14.61 -25.14
N PHE A 15 28.22 -15.84 -25.68
CA PHE A 15 28.32 -16.06 -27.13
C PHE A 15 27.19 -15.36 -27.90
N LEU A 16 25.95 -15.41 -27.42
CA LEU A 16 24.82 -14.75 -28.09
C LEU A 16 24.89 -13.21 -28.00
N LEU A 17 25.42 -12.67 -26.90
CA LEU A 17 25.68 -11.23 -26.75
C LEU A 17 26.74 -10.75 -27.75
N GLU A 18 27.82 -11.51 -27.97
CA GLU A 18 28.82 -11.22 -29.01
C GLU A 18 28.22 -11.21 -30.43
N LYS A 19 27.10 -11.90 -30.64
CA LYS A 19 26.35 -11.88 -31.91
C LYS A 19 25.30 -10.79 -32.00
N HIS A 20 25.25 -9.87 -31.01
CA HIS A 20 24.30 -8.75 -30.95
C HIS A 20 22.84 -9.22 -31.09
N VAL A 21 22.51 -10.35 -30.47
CA VAL A 21 21.13 -10.85 -30.45
C VAL A 21 20.25 -9.88 -29.66
N MET A 22 19.06 -9.59 -30.19
CA MET A 22 18.07 -8.73 -29.51
C MET A 22 17.71 -9.29 -28.13
N LEU A 23 17.70 -8.40 -27.13
CA LEU A 23 17.38 -8.71 -25.73
C LEU A 23 15.93 -8.40 -25.37
N TYR A 24 15.25 -7.64 -26.21
CA TYR A 24 13.82 -7.41 -26.13
C TYR A 24 13.32 -7.03 -27.52
N TYR A 25 12.01 -7.15 -27.73
CA TYR A 25 11.34 -6.55 -28.86
C TYR A 25 9.90 -6.18 -28.48
N LYS A 26 9.29 -5.31 -29.26
CA LYS A 26 7.89 -4.93 -29.13
C LYS A 26 7.17 -5.13 -30.47
N GLU A 27 5.89 -5.44 -30.41
CA GLU A 27 5.00 -5.47 -31.57
C GLU A 27 3.68 -4.79 -31.26
N GLU A 28 2.94 -4.34 -32.27
CA GLU A 28 1.61 -3.76 -32.07
C GLU A 28 0.63 -4.82 -31.57
N ASN A 29 -0.13 -4.45 -30.54
CA ASN A 29 -1.21 -5.25 -30.02
C ASN A 29 -2.45 -5.10 -30.92
N LEU A 30 -2.66 -6.08 -31.79
CA LEU A 30 -3.78 -6.09 -32.75
C LEU A 30 -5.16 -6.12 -32.10
N ASN A 31 -5.24 -6.43 -30.80
CA ASN A 31 -6.49 -6.46 -30.03
C ASN A 31 -6.69 -5.18 -29.20
N TYR A 32 -5.81 -4.18 -29.34
CA TYR A 32 -5.96 -2.91 -28.65
C TYR A 32 -7.11 -2.10 -29.26
N GLU A 33 -8.16 -1.88 -28.47
CA GLU A 33 -9.25 -0.96 -28.78
C GLU A 33 -9.08 0.32 -27.93
N PRO A 34 -8.83 1.48 -28.54
CA PRO A 34 -8.70 2.73 -27.79
C PRO A 34 -10.02 3.08 -27.11
N LYS A 35 -9.95 3.66 -25.91
CA LYS A 35 -11.14 4.11 -25.18
C LYS A 35 -11.79 5.29 -25.93
N GLU A 36 -13.04 5.11 -26.36
CA GLU A 36 -13.84 6.21 -26.93
C GLU A 36 -14.55 6.99 -25.81
N LYS A 37 -14.46 8.32 -25.85
CA LYS A 37 -15.20 9.21 -24.94
C LYS A 37 -16.47 9.71 -25.62
N ASN A 38 -17.63 9.20 -25.20
CA ASN A 38 -18.91 9.78 -25.62
C ASN A 38 -19.20 11.04 -24.78
N GLY A 39 -18.75 12.20 -25.25
CA GLY A 39 -19.11 13.50 -24.68
C GLY A 39 -20.42 14.03 -25.27
N TYR A 40 -21.44 14.30 -24.45
CA TYR A 40 -22.62 15.06 -24.90
C TYR A 40 -22.27 16.55 -25.01
N ASN A 41 -21.97 17.04 -26.22
CA ASN A 41 -21.82 18.47 -26.47
C ASN A 41 -23.21 19.12 -26.58
N SER A 42 -23.69 19.81 -25.54
CA SER A 42 -25.06 20.38 -25.52
C SER A 42 -25.29 21.60 -26.44
N VAL A 43 -24.34 21.91 -27.33
CA VAL A 43 -24.37 23.15 -28.13
C VAL A 43 -24.40 22.88 -29.64
N PHE A 44 -23.99 21.70 -30.11
CA PHE A 44 -24.07 21.30 -31.52
C PHE A 44 -24.29 19.79 -31.57
N ASP A 45 -25.41 19.33 -32.16
CA ASP A 45 -25.80 17.91 -32.29
C ASP A 45 -24.85 17.13 -33.24
N GLU A 46 -23.55 17.13 -32.97
CA GLU A 46 -22.53 16.34 -33.68
C GLU A 46 -21.69 15.57 -32.65
N ILE A 47 -21.71 14.24 -32.74
CA ILE A 47 -20.81 13.35 -32.00
C ILE A 47 -19.47 13.43 -32.73
N GLU A 48 -18.55 14.28 -32.27
CA GLU A 48 -17.14 14.11 -32.61
C GLU A 48 -16.55 13.06 -31.67
N SER A 49 -16.25 11.89 -32.22
CA SER A 49 -15.49 10.84 -31.53
C SER A 49 -14.04 11.30 -31.41
N GLU A 50 -13.68 11.96 -30.30
CA GLU A 50 -12.28 12.21 -29.97
C GLU A 50 -11.69 10.95 -29.33
N VAL A 51 -10.60 10.45 -29.92
CA VAL A 51 -9.79 9.36 -29.36
C VAL A 51 -8.97 9.94 -28.22
N GLU A 52 -9.17 9.44 -27.00
CA GLU A 52 -8.35 9.84 -25.84
C GLU A 52 -7.00 9.10 -25.95
N GLU A 53 -5.96 9.79 -26.41
CA GLU A 53 -4.58 9.26 -26.33
C GLU A 53 -4.15 9.25 -24.86
N GLU A 54 -4.23 8.07 -24.23
CA GLU A 54 -3.74 7.85 -22.86
C GLU A 54 -2.19 7.90 -22.90
N TYR A 55 -1.60 8.93 -22.28
CA TYR A 55 -0.15 9.06 -22.18
C TYR A 55 0.37 8.12 -21.08
N TYR A 56 1.04 7.05 -21.47
CA TYR A 56 1.75 6.18 -20.54
C TYR A 56 3.15 6.76 -20.28
N GLU A 57 3.48 7.02 -19.02
CA GLU A 57 4.81 7.49 -18.62
C GLU A 57 5.93 6.55 -19.08
N ASN A 58 5.61 5.25 -19.15
CA ASN A 58 6.51 4.21 -19.58
C ASN A 58 5.94 3.49 -20.80
N GLU A 59 6.77 3.39 -21.84
CA GLU A 59 6.41 2.70 -23.07
C GLU A 59 6.03 1.24 -22.82
N PHE A 60 6.64 0.58 -21.81
CA PHE A 60 6.34 -0.81 -21.45
C PHE A 60 4.93 -1.03 -20.91
N ASP A 61 4.30 0.03 -20.39
CA ASP A 61 2.95 -0.02 -19.86
C ASP A 61 1.89 0.33 -20.92
N ASP A 62 2.31 0.70 -22.15
CA ASP A 62 1.41 1.04 -23.24
C ASP A 62 0.71 -0.23 -23.78
N PRO A 63 -0.61 -0.39 -23.57
CA PRO A 63 -1.38 -1.54 -24.03
C PRO A 63 -1.46 -1.64 -25.56
N LYS A 64 -1.06 -0.60 -26.29
CA LYS A 64 -0.90 -0.63 -27.75
C LYS A 64 0.23 -1.57 -28.18
N TYR A 65 1.17 -1.89 -27.31
CA TYR A 65 2.32 -2.73 -27.66
C TYR A 65 2.45 -3.96 -26.77
N ASN A 66 2.70 -5.11 -27.39
CA ASN A 66 3.16 -6.30 -26.69
C ASN A 66 4.69 -6.26 -26.60
N PHE A 67 5.21 -6.14 -25.39
CA PHE A 67 6.65 -6.25 -25.12
C PHE A 67 7.03 -7.68 -24.75
N TYR A 68 8.15 -8.13 -25.31
CA TYR A 68 8.78 -9.42 -25.06
C TYR A 68 10.23 -9.19 -24.63
N ASN A 69 10.54 -9.58 -23.41
CA ASN A 69 11.85 -9.45 -22.80
C ASN A 69 12.47 -10.82 -22.62
N VAL A 70 13.79 -10.94 -22.80
CA VAL A 70 14.50 -12.21 -22.54
C VAL A 70 14.42 -12.68 -21.09
N MET A 71 14.10 -11.78 -20.16
CA MET A 71 13.92 -12.09 -18.73
C MET A 71 12.45 -12.30 -18.33
N ASP A 72 11.48 -12.22 -19.26
CA ASP A 72 10.07 -12.40 -18.92
C ASP A 72 9.84 -13.73 -18.18
N SER A 73 9.15 -13.65 -17.04
CA SER A 73 8.81 -14.79 -16.19
C SER A 73 10.01 -15.57 -15.63
N ALA A 74 11.21 -14.99 -15.62
CA ALA A 74 12.37 -15.66 -15.06
C ALA A 74 12.31 -15.75 -13.53
N THR A 75 12.71 -16.91 -13.00
CA THR A 75 12.56 -17.24 -11.58
C THR A 75 13.85 -17.66 -10.88
N HIS A 76 14.90 -17.97 -11.66
CA HIS A 76 16.18 -18.40 -11.13
C HIS A 76 16.92 -17.24 -10.43
N THR A 77 17.93 -17.59 -9.63
CA THR A 77 18.70 -16.61 -8.84
C THR A 77 20.13 -16.38 -9.33
N ASN A 78 20.45 -16.78 -10.57
CA ASN A 78 21.77 -16.57 -11.14
C ASN A 78 22.06 -15.09 -11.43
N ILE A 79 22.73 -14.44 -10.48
CA ILE A 79 23.13 -13.03 -10.52
C ILE A 79 23.94 -12.68 -11.78
N GLU A 80 24.86 -13.54 -12.22
CA GLU A 80 25.70 -13.26 -13.40
C GLU A 80 24.85 -13.19 -14.67
N ALA A 81 23.83 -14.05 -14.80
CA ALA A 81 22.91 -14.01 -15.94
C ALA A 81 22.17 -12.66 -16.01
N TYR A 82 21.58 -12.19 -14.90
CA TYR A 82 20.89 -10.90 -14.85
C TYR A 82 21.83 -9.74 -15.19
N LYS A 83 23.03 -9.69 -14.59
CA LYS A 83 24.02 -8.66 -14.89
C LYS A 83 24.38 -8.62 -16.37
N LEU A 84 24.71 -9.77 -16.96
CA LEU A 84 25.07 -9.83 -18.39
C LEU A 84 23.98 -9.30 -19.30
N ILE A 85 22.71 -9.65 -19.05
CA ILE A 85 21.60 -9.18 -19.87
C ILE A 85 21.40 -7.66 -19.68
N LEU A 86 21.35 -7.19 -18.44
CA LEU A 86 21.04 -5.79 -18.13
C LEU A 86 22.17 -4.83 -18.54
N GLU A 87 23.44 -5.20 -18.29
CA GLU A 87 24.61 -4.41 -18.70
C GLU A 87 24.74 -4.28 -20.23
N ASN A 88 24.10 -5.17 -21.00
CA ASN A 88 24.10 -5.15 -22.46
C ASN A 88 22.81 -4.57 -23.06
N GLY A 89 22.03 -3.81 -22.27
CA GLY A 89 20.82 -3.11 -22.75
C GLY A 89 19.53 -3.93 -22.68
N GLY A 90 19.54 -5.04 -21.94
CA GLY A 90 18.31 -5.71 -21.53
C GLY A 90 17.45 -4.79 -20.66
N GLN A 91 16.14 -5.01 -20.67
CA GLN A 91 15.20 -4.11 -20.00
C GLN A 91 14.84 -4.64 -18.61
N ALA A 92 14.98 -3.85 -17.56
CA ALA A 92 14.71 -4.31 -16.19
C ALA A 92 13.22 -4.47 -15.87
N ASN A 93 12.34 -3.82 -16.64
CA ASN A 93 10.88 -3.90 -16.49
C ASN A 93 10.28 -5.15 -17.21
N ALA A 94 10.94 -6.30 -17.10
CA ALA A 94 10.41 -7.56 -17.64
C ALA A 94 9.14 -7.98 -16.87
N LYS A 95 8.26 -8.74 -17.51
CA LYS A 95 7.05 -9.27 -16.89
C LYS A 95 7.40 -10.32 -15.83
N GLY A 96 6.67 -10.28 -14.73
CA GLY A 96 6.79 -11.28 -13.68
C GLY A 96 6.22 -12.64 -14.08
N GLU A 97 6.50 -13.65 -13.28
CA GLU A 97 5.88 -14.97 -13.42
C GLU A 97 4.46 -14.96 -12.82
N TYR A 98 3.50 -15.66 -13.43
CA TYR A 98 2.14 -15.85 -12.91
C TYR A 98 1.39 -14.54 -12.59
N GLU A 99 1.19 -14.27 -11.30
CA GLU A 99 0.40 -13.16 -10.75
C GLU A 99 1.21 -11.88 -10.57
N PHE A 100 2.54 -11.95 -10.74
CA PHE A 100 3.42 -10.80 -10.58
C PHE A 100 3.44 -9.97 -11.86
N LYS A 101 3.20 -8.65 -11.73
CA LYS A 101 3.19 -7.74 -12.87
C LYS A 101 4.59 -7.58 -13.47
N SER A 102 5.60 -7.45 -12.60
CA SER A 102 7.00 -7.31 -13.01
C SER A 102 7.90 -8.40 -12.43
N ILE A 103 9.08 -8.58 -13.02
CA ILE A 103 10.10 -9.46 -12.49
C ILE A 103 10.66 -8.96 -11.15
N LEU A 104 10.69 -7.64 -10.95
CA LEU A 104 11.02 -7.00 -9.67
C LEU A 104 10.04 -7.46 -8.60
N ASP A 105 8.74 -7.49 -8.90
CA ASP A 105 7.70 -7.94 -7.98
C ASP A 105 7.92 -9.39 -7.53
N TYR A 106 8.21 -10.29 -8.48
CA TYR A 106 8.53 -11.68 -8.18
C TYR A 106 9.73 -11.76 -7.22
N HIS A 107 10.85 -11.13 -7.56
CA HIS A 107 12.07 -11.22 -6.76
C HIS A 107 11.96 -10.54 -5.38
N ALA A 108 11.23 -9.43 -5.30
CA ALA A 108 10.91 -8.77 -4.04
C ALA A 108 10.08 -9.68 -3.12
N SER A 109 9.06 -10.35 -3.67
CA SER A 109 8.22 -11.31 -2.91
C SER A 109 9.02 -12.52 -2.38
N LYS A 110 10.08 -12.91 -3.10
CA LYS A 110 10.98 -14.02 -2.71
C LYS A 110 12.16 -13.57 -1.85
N GLY A 111 12.35 -12.27 -1.63
CA GLY A 111 13.49 -11.73 -0.89
C GLY A 111 14.84 -11.93 -1.59
N HIS A 112 14.86 -11.98 -2.93
CA HIS A 112 16.09 -12.11 -3.71
C HIS A 112 16.81 -10.76 -3.86
N ILE A 113 17.29 -10.21 -2.74
CA ILE A 113 17.79 -8.83 -2.60
C ILE A 113 18.85 -8.47 -3.66
N ASP A 114 19.83 -9.34 -3.90
CA ASP A 114 20.89 -9.05 -4.88
C ASP A 114 20.34 -8.82 -6.29
N ILE A 115 19.26 -9.53 -6.67
CA ILE A 115 18.61 -9.37 -7.98
C ILE A 115 17.71 -8.14 -7.98
N VAL A 116 17.02 -7.88 -6.87
CA VAL A 116 16.22 -6.66 -6.69
C VAL A 116 17.09 -5.41 -6.86
N GLU A 117 18.25 -5.35 -6.20
CA GLU A 117 19.22 -4.27 -6.35
C GLU A 117 19.65 -4.10 -7.81
N ILE A 118 20.04 -5.20 -8.46
CA ILE A 118 20.48 -5.16 -9.86
C ILE A 118 19.37 -4.65 -10.78
N LEU A 119 18.13 -5.10 -10.60
CA LEU A 119 17.00 -4.67 -11.41
C LEU A 119 16.73 -3.16 -11.22
N ILE A 120 16.70 -2.68 -9.98
CA ILE A 120 16.46 -1.27 -9.68
C ILE A 120 17.58 -0.38 -10.22
N ASP A 121 18.85 -0.79 -10.03
CA ASP A 121 20.01 -0.07 -10.56
C ASP A 121 20.01 0.02 -12.11
N HIS A 122 19.25 -0.84 -12.79
CA HIS A 122 19.03 -0.81 -14.24
C HIS A 122 17.63 -0.30 -14.64
N GLY A 123 16.95 0.43 -13.75
CA GLY A 123 15.72 1.17 -14.08
C GLY A 123 14.43 0.37 -13.93
N ALA A 124 14.42 -0.71 -13.14
CA ALA A 124 13.15 -1.34 -12.75
C ALA A 124 12.34 -0.38 -11.88
N LYS A 125 11.07 -0.17 -12.25
CA LYS A 125 10.17 0.74 -11.53
C LYS A 125 9.65 0.08 -10.25
N ILE A 126 9.88 0.74 -9.12
CA ILE A 126 9.23 0.37 -7.85
C ILE A 126 7.81 0.93 -7.87
N THR A 127 6.83 0.09 -7.53
CA THR A 127 5.41 0.46 -7.51
C THR A 127 4.78 0.14 -6.16
N THR A 128 3.52 0.56 -5.96
CA THR A 128 2.75 0.21 -4.76
C THR A 128 2.65 -1.31 -4.58
N THR A 129 2.40 -2.04 -5.68
CA THR A 129 2.35 -3.51 -5.69
C THR A 129 3.67 -4.13 -5.24
N THR A 130 4.82 -3.54 -5.61
CA THR A 130 6.14 -4.02 -5.21
C THR A 130 6.31 -4.00 -3.68
N PHE A 131 5.84 -2.94 -3.01
CA PHE A 131 5.85 -2.87 -1.54
C PHE A 131 4.84 -3.82 -0.89
N GLU A 132 3.63 -3.95 -1.45
CA GLU A 132 2.56 -4.79 -0.89
C GLU A 132 2.91 -6.28 -0.84
N ILE A 133 3.66 -6.77 -1.82
CA ILE A 133 4.03 -8.20 -1.92
C ILE A 133 5.38 -8.52 -1.25
N CYS A 134 6.20 -7.50 -0.95
CA CYS A 134 7.54 -7.69 -0.39
C CYS A 134 7.44 -8.06 1.09
N ASN A 135 7.73 -9.33 1.40
CA ASN A 135 7.66 -9.84 2.77
C ASN A 135 9.03 -9.92 3.47
N ASP A 136 10.14 -9.79 2.74
CA ASP A 136 11.47 -9.82 3.34
C ASP A 136 11.90 -8.43 3.84
N ASN A 137 12.32 -8.35 5.11
CA ASN A 137 12.66 -7.08 5.75
C ASN A 137 13.85 -6.36 5.10
N LYS A 138 14.88 -7.09 4.67
CA LYS A 138 16.06 -6.45 4.06
C LYS A 138 15.74 -5.97 2.65
N CYS A 139 14.99 -6.78 1.91
CA CYS A 139 14.47 -6.39 0.60
C CYS A 139 13.57 -5.16 0.72
N PHE A 140 12.71 -5.10 1.73
CA PHE A 140 11.84 -3.96 1.99
C PHE A 140 12.66 -2.69 2.23
N ILE A 141 13.69 -2.75 3.09
CA ILE A 141 14.60 -1.61 3.33
C ILE A 141 15.31 -1.18 2.05
N CYS A 142 15.79 -2.12 1.23
CA CYS A 142 16.38 -1.81 -0.07
C CYS A 142 15.38 -1.09 -1.00
N LEU A 143 14.12 -1.50 -1.03
CA LEU A 143 13.09 -0.83 -1.81
C LEU A 143 12.85 0.59 -1.30
N VAL A 144 12.81 0.81 0.02
CA VAL A 144 12.68 2.14 0.61
C VAL A 144 13.88 3.03 0.27
N ASP A 145 15.11 2.51 0.35
CA ASP A 145 16.34 3.25 0.05
C ASP A 145 16.42 3.68 -1.43
N LYS A 146 15.88 2.86 -2.34
CA LYS A 146 16.00 3.05 -3.79
C LYS A 146 14.79 3.67 -4.48
N ALA A 147 13.65 3.77 -3.79
CA ALA A 147 12.44 4.34 -4.37
C ALA A 147 12.55 5.86 -4.53
N ASP A 148 11.78 6.40 -5.49
CA ASP A 148 11.65 7.84 -5.67
C ASP A 148 11.03 8.50 -4.44
N GLU A 149 11.60 9.60 -4.00
CA GLU A 149 11.18 10.29 -2.77
C GLU A 149 9.74 10.82 -2.88
N ASN A 150 9.34 11.35 -4.04
CA ASN A 150 7.97 11.85 -4.23
C ASN A 150 6.96 10.70 -4.22
N PHE A 151 7.35 9.54 -4.77
CA PHE A 151 6.54 8.33 -4.68
C PHE A 151 6.34 7.92 -3.21
N LEU A 152 7.41 7.90 -2.41
CA LEU A 152 7.33 7.52 -1.00
C LEU A 152 6.55 8.53 -0.15
N ASP A 153 6.74 9.83 -0.38
CA ASP A 153 6.01 10.88 0.35
C ASP A 153 4.50 10.78 0.14
N SER A 154 4.08 10.48 -1.09
CA SER A 154 2.65 10.32 -1.43
C SER A 154 2.03 8.98 -1.02
N HIS A 155 2.85 8.00 -0.64
CA HIS A 155 2.44 6.63 -0.29
C HIS A 155 3.07 6.14 1.01
N LEU A 156 3.24 7.06 1.97
CA LEU A 156 3.94 6.81 3.22
C LEU A 156 3.31 5.66 4.04
N ASP A 157 2.00 5.44 3.88
CA ASP A 157 1.25 4.37 4.52
C ASP A 157 1.69 2.97 4.06
N LEU A 158 2.24 2.81 2.85
CA LEU A 158 2.81 1.54 2.39
C LEU A 158 4.01 1.10 3.22
N LEU A 159 4.69 2.06 3.86
CA LEU A 159 5.85 1.81 4.71
C LEU A 159 5.45 1.34 6.11
N VAL A 160 4.16 1.36 6.44
CA VAL A 160 3.62 0.98 7.74
C VAL A 160 3.18 -0.48 7.71
N ASN A 161 4.00 -1.35 8.31
CA ASN A 161 3.78 -2.79 8.39
C ASN A 161 3.69 -3.28 9.85
N GLU A 162 3.30 -4.54 10.05
CA GLU A 162 3.39 -5.18 11.37
C GLU A 162 4.85 -5.59 11.66
N ASP A 163 5.71 -4.60 11.90
CA ASP A 163 7.14 -4.82 12.13
C ASP A 163 7.49 -4.82 13.62
N SER A 164 8.11 -5.91 14.09
CA SER A 164 8.67 -5.96 15.45
C SER A 164 9.91 -5.07 15.64
N ARG A 165 10.45 -4.55 14.53
CA ARG A 165 11.62 -3.67 14.46
C ARG A 165 11.37 -2.63 13.37
N PRO A 166 11.83 -1.38 13.55
CA PRO A 166 11.78 -0.35 12.51
C PRO A 166 12.35 -0.83 11.17
N SER A 167 11.50 -1.02 10.15
CA SER A 167 11.97 -1.43 8.80
C SER A 167 11.43 -0.59 7.64
N GLY A 168 10.26 0.05 7.79
CA GLY A 168 9.67 0.89 6.75
C GLY A 168 9.55 2.34 7.15
N PHE A 169 8.42 2.69 7.76
CA PHE A 169 8.07 4.06 8.13
C PHE A 169 9.18 4.76 8.93
N PHE A 170 9.66 4.12 9.99
CA PHE A 170 10.73 4.68 10.82
C PHE A 170 12.08 4.80 10.11
N PHE A 171 12.39 3.89 9.18
CA PHE A 171 13.61 3.98 8.39
C PHE A 171 13.57 5.21 7.49
N TYR A 172 12.44 5.43 6.82
CA TYR A 172 12.27 6.54 5.89
C TYR A 172 12.22 7.91 6.58
N ILE A 173 11.50 8.02 7.71
CA ILE A 173 11.35 9.32 8.40
C ILE A 173 12.57 9.70 9.25
N GLN A 174 13.56 8.81 9.41
CA GLN A 174 14.66 9.01 10.38
C GLN A 174 15.40 10.35 10.17
N ASP A 175 15.53 10.75 8.91
CA ASP A 175 16.24 11.97 8.50
C ASP A 175 15.30 13.12 8.09
N LYS A 176 13.98 12.95 8.25
CA LYS A 176 12.95 13.93 7.89
C LYS A 176 12.36 14.62 9.12
N LEU A 177 12.02 15.90 9.00
CA LEU A 177 11.22 16.57 10.03
C LEU A 177 9.75 16.23 9.81
N ILE A 178 9.05 15.81 10.86
CA ILE A 178 7.63 15.44 10.74
C ILE A 178 6.74 16.61 10.26
N GLU A 179 7.17 17.84 10.52
CA GLU A 179 6.52 19.08 10.07
C GLU A 179 6.53 19.24 8.54
N GLU A 180 7.39 18.50 7.83
CA GLU A 180 7.46 18.48 6.37
C GLU A 180 6.43 17.52 5.75
N ILE A 181 5.82 16.65 6.56
CA ILE A 181 4.85 15.65 6.09
C ILE A 181 3.44 16.25 6.17
N TYR A 182 2.69 16.11 5.07
CA TYR A 182 1.31 16.57 5.03
C TYR A 182 0.45 15.83 6.08
N PRO A 183 -0.44 16.52 6.82
CA PRO A 183 -1.30 15.91 7.83
C PRO A 183 -2.14 14.74 7.30
N ASP A 184 -2.60 14.82 6.05
CA ASP A 184 -3.38 13.77 5.40
C ASP A 184 -2.61 12.45 5.28
N ASP A 185 -1.32 12.52 4.94
CA ASP A 185 -0.48 11.32 4.81
C ASP A 185 -0.14 10.73 6.17
N LEU A 186 0.03 11.56 7.21
CA LEU A 186 0.15 11.08 8.60
C LEU A 186 -1.14 10.40 9.08
N ILE A 187 -2.32 10.90 8.70
CA ILE A 187 -3.61 10.28 9.03
C ILE A 187 -3.76 8.93 8.33
N LYS A 188 -3.39 8.82 7.04
CA LYS A 188 -3.34 7.53 6.33
C LYS A 188 -2.40 6.55 7.04
N CYS A 189 -1.21 7.00 7.41
CA CYS A 189 -0.24 6.20 8.17
C CYS A 189 -0.79 5.73 9.51
N LEU A 190 -1.48 6.60 10.25
CA LEU A 190 -2.12 6.25 11.52
C LEU A 190 -3.21 5.18 11.31
N SER A 191 -4.06 5.36 10.31
CA SER A 191 -5.10 4.38 9.97
C SER A 191 -4.50 3.01 9.63
N LYS A 192 -3.47 3.01 8.78
CA LYS A 192 -2.74 1.80 8.43
C LYS A 192 -2.06 1.16 9.65
N ALA A 193 -1.39 1.95 10.48
CA ALA A 193 -0.69 1.49 11.69
C ALA A 193 -1.65 0.81 12.66
N LEU A 194 -2.83 1.39 12.87
CA LEU A 194 -3.89 0.78 13.69
C LEU A 194 -4.34 -0.54 13.06
N LYS A 195 -4.59 -0.58 11.75
CA LYS A 195 -5.04 -1.79 11.03
C LYS A 195 -4.02 -2.94 11.11
N VAL A 196 -2.74 -2.65 10.96
CA VAL A 196 -1.64 -3.65 11.07
C VAL A 196 -1.11 -3.81 12.49
N LYS A 197 -1.72 -3.16 13.48
CA LYS A 197 -1.37 -3.24 14.91
C LYS A 197 0.07 -2.83 15.22
N ASN A 198 0.59 -1.81 14.53
CA ASN A 198 1.90 -1.23 14.80
C ASN A 198 1.82 -0.10 15.85
N GLU A 199 2.10 -0.43 17.11
CA GLU A 199 1.98 0.50 18.25
C GLU A 199 2.97 1.65 18.16
N SER A 200 4.20 1.34 17.76
CA SER A 200 5.29 2.32 17.70
C SER A 200 4.96 3.45 16.74
N VAL A 201 4.49 3.12 15.53
CA VAL A 201 4.08 4.12 14.53
C VAL A 201 2.89 4.93 15.03
N CYS A 202 1.88 4.28 15.63
CA CYS A 202 0.72 4.98 16.18
C CYS A 202 1.15 6.02 17.25
N LEU A 203 1.95 5.59 18.23
CA LEU A 203 2.43 6.47 19.29
C LEU A 203 3.32 7.59 18.74
N TYR A 204 4.18 7.29 17.77
CA TYR A 204 5.02 8.31 17.14
C TYR A 204 4.18 9.39 16.46
N ILE A 205 3.21 8.99 15.63
CA ILE A 205 2.34 9.95 14.94
C ILE A 205 1.54 10.75 15.98
N LEU A 206 0.82 10.09 16.90
CA LEU A 206 -0.01 10.79 17.89
C LEU A 206 0.78 11.72 18.83
N LYS A 207 2.09 11.46 19.07
CA LYS A 207 2.94 12.35 19.89
C LYS A 207 3.35 13.62 19.18
N ASN A 208 3.50 13.55 17.86
CA ASN A 208 4.05 14.62 17.05
C ASN A 208 2.99 15.31 16.18
N PHE A 209 1.78 14.77 16.13
CA PHE A 209 0.64 15.34 15.41
C PHE A 209 0.08 16.52 16.20
N ASP A 210 0.35 17.75 15.75
CA ASP A 210 -0.25 18.95 16.35
C ASP A 210 -1.54 19.34 15.63
N ILE A 211 -2.65 19.32 16.38
CA ILE A 211 -4.00 19.63 15.90
C ILE A 211 -4.19 21.14 15.90
N GLN A 212 -3.50 21.88 15.03
CA GLN A 212 -3.76 23.32 14.86
C GLN A 212 -4.82 23.60 13.78
N TYR A 213 -5.16 22.63 12.94
CA TYR A 213 -5.97 22.86 11.73
C TYR A 213 -7.41 22.37 11.90
N LYS A 214 -8.25 23.21 12.51
CA LYS A 214 -9.70 22.97 12.70
C LYS A 214 -10.50 22.82 11.40
N ASP A 215 -9.93 23.16 10.24
CA ASP A 215 -10.71 23.37 9.01
C ASP A 215 -10.62 22.22 7.98
N GLU A 216 -9.83 21.16 8.24
CA GLU A 216 -9.58 20.10 7.25
C GLU A 216 -9.93 18.69 7.75
N PHE A 217 -10.97 18.52 8.59
CA PHE A 217 -11.35 17.20 9.13
C PHE A 217 -12.33 16.38 8.25
N ASN A 218 -12.56 16.78 7.00
CA ASN A 218 -13.41 16.02 6.07
C ASN A 218 -12.80 14.66 5.64
N TYR A 219 -11.57 14.34 6.04
CA TYR A 219 -10.77 13.22 5.52
C TYR A 219 -10.78 11.92 6.35
N PHE A 220 -11.38 11.88 7.54
CA PHE A 220 -11.43 10.64 8.36
C PHE A 220 -12.36 9.54 7.81
N LYS A 221 -13.15 9.86 6.78
CA LYS A 221 -14.39 9.15 6.44
C LYS A 221 -14.27 7.71 5.90
N ASN A 222 -13.08 7.20 5.61
CA ASN A 222 -12.97 5.94 4.87
C ASN A 222 -12.65 4.69 5.70
N ASP A 223 -12.08 4.79 6.92
CA ASP A 223 -11.69 3.61 7.73
C ASP A 223 -11.56 3.88 9.26
N ASP A 224 -12.03 5.03 9.76
CA ASP A 224 -11.86 5.44 11.17
C ASP A 224 -12.65 4.57 12.18
N GLU A 225 -13.75 3.95 11.76
CA GLU A 225 -14.66 3.16 12.59
C GLU A 225 -14.01 2.01 13.40
N HIS A 226 -12.79 1.60 13.04
CA HIS A 226 -12.07 0.54 13.74
C HIS A 226 -10.84 1.01 14.51
N TRP A 227 -10.56 2.31 14.51
CA TRP A 227 -9.37 2.87 15.15
C TRP A 227 -9.30 2.58 16.65
N LEU A 228 -10.36 2.92 17.39
CA LEU A 228 -10.41 2.69 18.83
C LEU A 228 -10.37 1.20 19.17
N ILE A 229 -11.01 0.35 18.35
CA ILE A 229 -10.95 -1.11 18.51
C ILE A 229 -9.54 -1.62 18.33
N ASN A 230 -8.87 -1.23 17.26
CA ASN A 230 -7.51 -1.66 16.95
C ASN A 230 -6.55 -1.21 18.06
N ALA A 231 -6.68 0.04 18.53
CA ALA A 231 -5.92 0.55 19.66
C ALA A 231 -6.16 -0.25 20.96
N ILE A 232 -7.41 -0.60 21.26
CA ILE A 232 -7.74 -1.47 22.39
C ILE A 232 -7.13 -2.85 22.16
N GLU A 233 -7.24 -3.44 20.98
CA GLU A 233 -6.73 -4.77 20.66
C GLU A 233 -5.21 -4.90 20.81
N MET A 234 -4.47 -3.80 20.64
CA MET A 234 -3.03 -3.70 20.91
C MET A 234 -2.69 -3.67 22.40
N ASN A 235 -3.70 -3.58 23.28
CA ASN A 235 -3.60 -3.62 24.74
C ASN A 235 -2.70 -2.52 25.32
N SER A 236 -2.66 -1.36 24.67
CA SER A 236 -1.84 -0.21 25.06
C SER A 236 -2.70 0.92 25.64
N PRO A 237 -2.68 1.13 26.97
CA PRO A 237 -3.42 2.24 27.59
C PRO A 237 -2.95 3.61 27.13
N GLU A 238 -1.66 3.77 26.85
CA GLU A 238 -1.10 5.05 26.37
C GLU A 238 -1.68 5.38 25.00
N LEU A 239 -1.65 4.41 24.06
CA LEU A 239 -2.22 4.58 22.72
C LEU A 239 -3.71 4.94 22.78
N VAL A 240 -4.50 4.19 23.56
CA VAL A 240 -5.95 4.43 23.68
C VAL A 240 -6.23 5.83 24.22
N ARG A 241 -5.48 6.27 25.24
CA ARG A 241 -5.64 7.62 25.82
C ARG A 241 -5.30 8.69 24.80
N MET A 242 -4.13 8.60 24.18
CA MET A 242 -3.66 9.59 23.20
C MET A 242 -4.60 9.71 22.01
N LEU A 243 -5.12 8.58 21.52
CA LEU A 243 -6.09 8.55 20.44
C LEU A 243 -7.37 9.30 20.82
N LEU A 244 -7.94 9.00 22.00
CA LEU A 244 -9.16 9.67 22.47
C LEU A 244 -8.94 11.16 22.76
N ASP A 245 -7.81 11.54 23.36
CA ASP A 245 -7.43 12.94 23.59
C ASP A 245 -7.41 13.73 22.25
N ILE A 246 -6.85 13.13 21.20
CA ILE A 246 -6.79 13.73 19.86
C ILE A 246 -8.18 13.83 19.24
N MET A 247 -8.98 12.77 19.33
CA MET A 247 -10.36 12.75 18.82
C MET A 247 -11.28 13.76 19.50
N GLU A 248 -11.08 14.01 20.80
CA GLU A 248 -11.81 15.06 21.54
C GLU A 248 -11.40 16.45 21.07
N LYS A 249 -10.09 16.71 20.96
CA LYS A 249 -9.55 18.00 20.52
C LYS A 249 -10.00 18.34 19.10
N SER A 250 -10.12 17.35 18.21
CA SER A 250 -10.55 17.51 16.83
C SER A 250 -12.07 17.42 16.61
N GLN A 251 -12.86 17.28 17.68
CA GLN A 251 -14.33 17.10 17.62
C GLN A 251 -14.79 15.84 16.86
N LEU A 252 -13.88 14.93 16.49
CA LEU A 252 -14.23 13.66 15.84
C LEU A 252 -15.09 12.77 16.75
N ILE A 253 -14.90 12.89 18.06
CA ILE A 253 -15.61 12.06 19.05
C ILE A 253 -17.14 12.19 18.99
N GLU A 254 -17.66 13.36 18.56
CA GLU A 254 -19.10 13.65 18.59
C GLU A 254 -19.91 12.83 17.56
N HIS A 255 -19.26 12.33 16.51
CA HIS A 255 -19.88 11.51 15.46
C HIS A 255 -19.28 10.12 15.30
N PHE A 256 -18.13 9.86 15.92
CA PHE A 256 -17.41 8.59 15.79
C PHE A 256 -18.23 7.36 16.26
N PHE A 257 -19.09 7.56 17.26
CA PHE A 257 -19.90 6.48 17.83
C PHE A 257 -21.31 6.40 17.23
N ASP A 258 -21.68 7.34 16.36
CA ASP A 258 -22.98 7.32 15.71
C ASP A 258 -23.00 6.19 14.66
N PRO A 259 -24.07 5.37 14.61
CA PRO A 259 -24.20 4.37 13.56
C PRO A 259 -24.37 5.10 12.21
N THR A 260 -23.36 5.00 11.35
CA THR A 260 -23.36 5.61 10.01
C THR A 260 -24.29 4.83 9.06
N ASP A 261 -25.40 5.46 8.64
CA ASP A 261 -26.28 4.95 7.59
C ASP A 261 -25.56 5.06 6.23
N TYR A 262 -25.15 3.93 5.64
CA TYR A 262 -24.73 3.94 4.23
C TYR A 262 -25.91 4.30 3.33
N ILE A 263 -25.80 5.40 2.58
CA ILE A 263 -26.71 5.69 1.47
C ILE A 263 -26.49 4.62 0.40
N GLN A 264 -27.53 3.81 0.20
CA GLN A 264 -27.58 2.69 -0.72
C GLN A 264 -27.55 3.17 -2.18
N ILE A 265 -26.54 2.76 -2.96
CA ILE A 265 -26.68 2.63 -4.42
C ILE A 265 -26.96 1.16 -4.70
N GLY A 266 -28.23 0.82 -4.95
CA GLY A 266 -28.61 -0.51 -5.42
C GLY A 266 -29.35 -1.38 -4.40
N ARG A 267 -30.36 -2.10 -4.89
CA ARG A 267 -31.28 -2.91 -4.08
C ARG A 267 -30.55 -4.06 -3.38
N TYR A 268 -30.90 -4.23 -2.11
CA TYR A 268 -30.67 -5.37 -1.19
C TYR A 268 -29.60 -5.16 -0.09
N ASP A 269 -30.04 -5.55 1.11
CA ASP A 269 -29.46 -5.54 2.45
C ASP A 269 -29.25 -4.21 3.21
N LYS A 270 -30.22 -3.91 4.09
CA LYS A 270 -30.01 -3.13 5.32
C LYS A 270 -29.07 -3.92 6.25
N ARG A 271 -27.75 -3.82 6.06
CA ARG A 271 -26.81 -4.21 7.11
C ARG A 271 -26.90 -3.17 8.23
N ARG A 272 -27.53 -3.52 9.36
CA ARG A 272 -27.37 -2.75 10.61
C ARG A 272 -25.87 -2.76 10.94
N ARG A 273 -25.20 -1.61 10.88
CA ARG A 273 -23.84 -1.48 11.42
C ARG A 273 -23.92 -1.68 12.94
N ILE A 274 -23.22 -2.70 13.44
CA ILE A 274 -23.13 -2.99 14.87
C ILE A 274 -22.03 -2.08 15.44
N VAL A 275 -22.39 -1.13 16.31
CA VAL A 275 -21.39 -0.35 17.05
C VAL A 275 -20.63 -1.33 17.97
N PRO A 276 -19.30 -1.44 17.88
CA PRO A 276 -18.57 -2.46 18.63
C PRO A 276 -18.55 -2.20 20.14
N ASP A 277 -18.58 -3.27 20.94
CA ASP A 277 -18.48 -3.15 22.41
C ASP A 277 -17.01 -2.98 22.83
N TYR A 278 -16.59 -1.73 22.97
CA TYR A 278 -15.24 -1.34 23.37
C TYR A 278 -14.89 -1.81 24.78
N TYR A 279 -15.85 -1.79 25.71
CA TYR A 279 -15.65 -2.18 27.10
C TYR A 279 -15.42 -3.68 27.22
N LEU A 280 -16.22 -4.48 26.49
CA LEU A 280 -16.04 -5.93 26.45
C LEU A 280 -14.68 -6.32 25.89
N ARG A 281 -14.21 -5.66 24.80
CA ARG A 281 -12.88 -5.93 24.24
C ARG A 281 -11.77 -5.61 25.25
N ALA A 282 -11.86 -4.46 25.94
CA ALA A 282 -10.90 -4.10 26.99
C ALA A 282 -10.96 -5.08 28.18
N ALA A 283 -12.15 -5.53 28.57
CA ALA A 283 -12.34 -6.50 29.65
C ALA A 283 -11.76 -7.88 29.29
N LYS A 284 -11.92 -8.34 28.04
CA LYS A 284 -11.33 -9.59 27.53
C LYS A 284 -9.80 -9.61 27.61
N GLN A 285 -9.16 -8.45 27.57
CA GLN A 285 -7.71 -8.31 27.76
C GLN A 285 -7.28 -8.22 29.22
N ASN A 286 -8.22 -8.19 30.17
CA ASN A 286 -7.97 -7.99 31.60
C ASN A 286 -7.18 -6.70 31.92
N ASN A 287 -7.34 -5.65 31.09
CA ASN A 287 -6.63 -4.38 31.25
C ASN A 287 -7.54 -3.30 31.85
N THR A 288 -7.54 -3.22 33.18
CA THR A 288 -8.36 -2.25 33.92
C THR A 288 -8.00 -0.79 33.65
N LYS A 289 -6.79 -0.49 33.13
CA LYS A 289 -6.40 0.87 32.76
C LYS A 289 -7.15 1.35 31.53
N ILE A 290 -7.29 0.49 30.51
CA ILE A 290 -8.04 0.81 29.30
C ILE A 290 -9.50 1.08 29.65
N VAL A 291 -10.12 0.24 30.48
CA VAL A 291 -11.51 0.43 30.93
C VAL A 291 -11.68 1.80 31.61
N LYS A 292 -10.75 2.21 32.48
CA LYS A 292 -10.79 3.54 33.12
C LYS A 292 -10.70 4.68 32.11
N ILE A 293 -9.82 4.55 31.12
CA ILE A 293 -9.67 5.55 30.05
C ILE A 293 -10.98 5.69 29.25
N LEU A 294 -11.61 4.57 28.88
CA LEU A 294 -12.90 4.60 28.16
C LEU A 294 -13.98 5.34 28.96
N ILE A 295 -14.02 5.15 30.29
CA ILE A 295 -14.95 5.86 31.18
C ILE A 295 -14.62 7.36 31.25
N GLU A 296 -13.34 7.72 31.37
CA GLU A 296 -12.87 9.12 31.44
C GLU A 296 -13.31 9.92 30.20
N HIS A 297 -13.20 9.33 29.02
CA HIS A 297 -13.58 9.91 27.72
C HIS A 297 -15.07 9.71 27.35
N LYS A 298 -15.88 9.19 28.28
CA LYS A 298 -17.34 8.97 28.08
C LYS A 298 -17.68 8.15 26.84
N VAL A 299 -16.85 7.16 26.50
CA VAL A 299 -17.13 6.22 25.40
C VAL A 299 -18.46 5.50 25.68
N PRO A 300 -19.41 5.48 24.74
CA PRO A 300 -20.73 4.90 24.99
C PRO A 300 -20.66 3.39 25.21
N ILE A 301 -21.50 2.89 26.12
CA ILE A 301 -21.70 1.46 26.33
C ILE A 301 -22.77 1.01 25.33
N ASN A 302 -22.41 0.14 24.38
CA ASN A 302 -23.37 -0.37 23.43
C ASN A 302 -24.00 -1.69 23.90
N TYR A 303 -25.32 -1.69 24.12
CA TYR A 303 -26.06 -2.84 24.66
C TYR A 303 -26.60 -3.79 23.57
N ASP A 304 -26.54 -3.39 22.29
CA ASP A 304 -27.21 -4.08 21.16
C ASP A 304 -26.32 -5.09 20.40
N SER A 305 -25.14 -5.46 20.91
CA SER A 305 -24.35 -6.50 20.24
C SER A 305 -25.05 -7.86 20.38
N GLU A 306 -25.32 -8.56 19.26
CA GLU A 306 -25.74 -9.98 19.25
C GLU A 306 -24.72 -10.89 19.98
N ASP A 307 -23.56 -10.34 20.30
CA ASP A 307 -22.52 -10.92 21.13
C ASP A 307 -22.95 -11.13 22.59
N PHE A 308 -24.04 -10.51 23.06
CA PHE A 308 -24.55 -10.74 24.43
C PHE A 308 -24.83 -12.22 24.72
N PHE A 309 -25.33 -12.98 23.73
CA PHE A 309 -25.60 -14.42 23.88
C PHE A 309 -24.34 -15.30 23.79
N LYS A 310 -23.28 -14.86 23.10
CA LYS A 310 -21.99 -15.58 23.09
C LYS A 310 -21.16 -15.33 24.35
N ASN A 311 -21.41 -14.23 25.06
CA ASN A 311 -20.55 -13.74 26.14
C ASN A 311 -21.13 -13.92 27.56
N ALA A 312 -22.27 -14.57 27.75
CA ALA A 312 -22.88 -14.83 29.07
C ALA A 312 -22.12 -15.86 29.96
N LEU A 313 -20.85 -16.15 29.67
CA LEU A 313 -20.05 -17.19 30.32
C LEU A 313 -18.74 -16.67 30.94
N PHE A 314 -18.57 -15.35 31.10
CA PHE A 314 -17.46 -14.75 31.81
C PHE A 314 -17.91 -13.96 33.04
#